data_AF-A0A6S7IU10-F1
#
_entry.id   AF-A0A6S7IU10-F1
#
_cell.length_a   1.000
_cell.length_b   1.000
_cell.length_c   1.000
_cell.angle_alpha   90.00
_cell.angle_beta   90.00
_cell.angle_gamma   90.00
#
_symmetry.space_group_name_H-M   'P 1'
#
loop_
_entity.id
_entity.type
_entity.pdbx_description
1 polymer ?
#
loop_
_entity_poly.entity_id
_entity_poly.type
_entity_poly.pdbx_seq_one_letter_code
_entity_poly.pdbx_strand_id
1 'polypeptide(L)'
;MVKMLEAARRLRTKMWKMTRTRTLRKKETAVLLLSSQHLLCNLFQLLDEVPDFALFNEENSRMMYTNNWLLMARHRQNELARKMPHIRDKNLEIDVVVGEEYLTADQLKQILDEKLDQKLIPLNLKVSELSTKLEDAMQFIDLANSKYEEVITKLNSYEIARIEIQEENKILRSALQQTESQVLQLKNSYHDLEQYSCRECVEIQGIPAPDHPTKESTNDIVMKIASKFMDIDITEKDISVNHRLPVNKGYKGNRPEPAIIVKFVRGDTKVAFY
;
A
#
# COMPACT_ATOMS: atom_id res chain seq x y z
N MET A 1 -0.68 26.43 39.11
CA MET A 1 -1.93 25.64 39.32
C MET A 1 -2.90 25.74 38.13
N VAL A 2 -3.30 26.95 37.69
CA VAL A 2 -4.24 27.15 36.56
C VAL A 2 -3.76 26.52 35.23
N LYS A 3 -2.48 26.71 34.87
CA LYS A 3 -1.89 26.13 33.64
C LYS A 3 -1.90 24.59 33.63
N MET A 4 -1.79 23.94 34.80
CA MET A 4 -1.88 22.47 34.90
C MET A 4 -3.32 21.97 34.71
N LEU A 5 -4.31 22.71 35.22
CA LEU A 5 -5.72 22.39 35.04
C LEU A 5 -6.17 22.51 33.57
N GLU A 6 -5.66 23.51 32.84
CA GLU A 6 -5.89 23.62 31.40
C GLU A 6 -5.22 22.51 30.60
N ALA A 7 -3.99 22.14 30.95
CA ALA A 7 -3.30 21.01 30.32
C ALA A 7 -4.07 19.69 30.53
N ALA A 8 -4.58 19.45 31.74
CA ALA A 8 -5.40 18.29 32.07
C ALA A 8 -6.73 18.28 31.30
N ARG A 9 -7.40 19.44 31.15
CA ARG A 9 -8.62 19.56 30.32
C ARG A 9 -8.36 19.24 28.85
N ARG A 10 -7.24 19.73 28.29
CA ARG A 10 -6.83 19.48 26.89
C ARG A 10 -6.52 17.99 26.65
N LEU A 11 -5.81 17.34 27.59
CA LEU A 11 -5.52 15.90 27.51
C LEU A 11 -6.81 15.07 27.58
N ARG A 12 -7.75 15.42 28.46
CA ARG A 12 -9.03 14.72 28.59
C ARG A 12 -9.89 14.82 27.34
N THR A 13 -9.96 16.00 26.70
CA THR A 13 -10.66 16.16 25.42
C THR A 13 -9.98 15.41 24.28
N LYS A 14 -8.64 15.38 24.25
CA LYS A 14 -7.86 14.64 23.25
C LYS A 14 -8.06 13.13 23.39
N MET A 15 -8.06 12.61 24.62
CA MET A 15 -8.37 11.22 24.92
C MET A 15 -9.80 10.86 24.51
N TRP A 16 -10.80 11.68 24.85
CA TRP A 16 -12.19 11.42 24.47
C TRP A 16 -12.39 11.37 22.95
N LYS A 17 -11.75 12.29 22.20
CA LYS A 17 -11.75 12.26 20.72
C LYS A 17 -11.05 11.01 20.18
N MET A 18 -9.94 10.56 20.77
CA MET A 18 -9.27 9.31 20.38
C MET A 18 -10.12 8.07 20.65
N THR A 19 -10.80 8.00 21.81
CA THR A 19 -11.69 6.87 22.13
C THR A 19 -12.90 6.84 21.22
N ARG A 20 -13.51 7.99 20.92
CA ARG A 20 -14.65 8.11 19.99
C ARG A 20 -14.29 7.77 18.55
N THR A 21 -13.10 8.17 18.08
CA THR A 21 -12.61 7.80 16.74
C THR A 21 -12.19 6.33 16.66
N ARG A 22 -11.74 5.71 17.76
CA ARG A 22 -11.52 4.25 17.82
C ARG A 22 -12.83 3.47 17.81
N THR A 23 -13.88 3.92 18.51
CA THR A 23 -15.19 3.26 18.47
C THR A 23 -15.92 3.47 17.14
N LEU A 24 -15.80 4.64 16.51
CA LEU A 24 -16.29 4.88 15.15
C LEU A 24 -15.56 3.99 14.15
N ARG A 25 -14.22 3.92 14.19
CA ARG A 25 -13.46 3.00 13.32
C ARG A 25 -13.82 1.53 13.54
N LYS A 26 -14.07 1.09 14.78
CA LYS A 26 -14.56 -0.27 15.06
C LYS A 26 -15.95 -0.53 14.46
N LYS A 27 -16.84 0.46 14.49
CA LYS A 27 -18.17 0.37 13.86
C LYS A 27 -18.08 0.39 12.34
N GLU A 28 -17.24 1.24 11.76
CA GLU A 28 -16.97 1.28 10.32
C GLU A 28 -16.33 -0.03 9.84
N THR A 29 -15.37 -0.61 10.58
CA THR A 29 -14.83 -1.94 10.27
C THR A 29 -15.86 -3.05 10.42
N ALA A 30 -16.82 -2.94 11.35
CA ALA A 30 -17.90 -3.91 11.49
C ALA A 30 -18.93 -3.80 10.36
N VAL A 31 -19.24 -2.59 9.90
CA VAL A 31 -20.08 -2.33 8.73
C VAL A 31 -19.40 -2.80 7.46
N LEU A 32 -18.09 -2.58 7.32
CA LEU A 32 -17.28 -3.12 6.22
C LEU A 32 -17.18 -4.65 6.30
N LEU A 33 -17.03 -5.25 7.48
CA LEU A 33 -17.08 -6.71 7.64
C LEU A 33 -18.44 -7.30 7.27
N LEU A 34 -19.54 -6.63 7.63
CA LEU A 34 -20.89 -7.03 7.26
C LEU A 34 -21.16 -6.83 5.77
N SER A 35 -20.68 -5.75 5.15
CA SER A 35 -20.79 -5.56 3.70
C SER A 35 -19.88 -6.53 2.94
N SER A 36 -18.70 -6.84 3.46
CA SER A 36 -17.81 -7.88 2.94
C SER A 36 -18.43 -9.27 3.10
N GLN A 37 -19.14 -9.57 4.19
CA GLN A 37 -19.90 -10.83 4.33
C GLN A 37 -21.06 -10.89 3.35
N HIS A 38 -21.76 -9.78 3.11
CA HIS A 38 -22.84 -9.72 2.13
C HIS A 38 -22.31 -9.85 0.69
N LEU A 39 -21.18 -9.22 0.39
CA LEU A 39 -20.48 -9.37 -0.89
C LEU A 39 -19.88 -10.77 -1.07
N LEU A 40 -19.38 -11.40 -0.01
CA LEU A 40 -18.93 -12.80 -0.03
C LEU A 40 -20.09 -13.77 -0.23
N CYS A 41 -21.27 -13.50 0.33
CA CYS A 41 -22.48 -14.28 0.04
C CYS A 41 -22.92 -14.12 -1.42
N ASN A 42 -22.83 -12.91 -1.98
CA ASN A 42 -23.12 -12.67 -3.40
C ASN A 42 -22.04 -13.25 -4.32
N LEU A 43 -20.76 -13.29 -3.89
CA LEU A 43 -19.68 -13.94 -4.62
C LEU A 43 -19.83 -15.48 -4.58
N PHE A 44 -20.29 -16.05 -3.46
CA PHE A 44 -20.62 -17.47 -3.34
C PHE A 44 -21.78 -17.88 -4.25
N GLN A 45 -22.76 -17.00 -4.46
CA GLN A 45 -23.82 -17.20 -5.46
C GLN A 45 -23.33 -17.11 -6.91
N LEU A 46 -22.19 -16.47 -7.16
CA LEU A 46 -21.55 -16.35 -8.48
C LEU A 46 -20.48 -17.43 -8.74
N LEU A 47 -19.95 -18.06 -7.69
CA LEU A 47 -18.96 -19.13 -7.77
C LEU A 47 -19.57 -20.56 -7.82
N ASP A 48 -20.90 -20.67 -7.79
CA ASP A 48 -21.65 -21.92 -7.98
C ASP A 48 -21.59 -22.46 -9.44
N GLU A 49 -20.81 -21.84 -10.33
CA GLU A 49 -20.57 -22.28 -11.73
C GLU A 49 -19.24 -23.01 -11.95
N VAL A 50 -18.47 -23.36 -10.91
CA VAL A 50 -17.25 -24.19 -11.05
C VAL A 50 -17.41 -25.52 -10.32
N PRO A 51 -17.40 -26.68 -11.02
CA PRO A 51 -17.50 -27.98 -10.38
C PRO A 51 -16.12 -28.43 -9.87
N ASP A 52 -16.00 -28.60 -8.56
CA ASP A 52 -15.20 -29.61 -7.84
C ASP A 52 -14.60 -29.02 -6.55
N PHE A 53 -15.29 -29.19 -5.43
CA PHE A 53 -14.76 -29.82 -4.21
C PHE A 53 -15.80 -29.77 -3.07
N ALA A 54 -15.86 -30.85 -2.28
CA ALA A 54 -16.58 -31.02 -1.01
C ALA A 54 -18.04 -31.53 -1.07
N LEU A 55 -18.19 -32.71 -1.67
CA LEU A 55 -19.17 -33.72 -1.26
C LEU A 55 -19.04 -34.00 0.26
N PHE A 56 -19.94 -33.49 1.09
CA PHE A 56 -20.60 -34.29 2.16
C PHE A 56 -21.70 -33.55 2.98
N ASN A 57 -22.08 -32.31 2.70
CA ASN A 57 -23.10 -31.65 3.54
C ASN A 57 -24.12 -30.75 2.81
N GLU A 58 -24.12 -30.75 1.47
CA GLU A 58 -24.97 -29.86 0.68
C GLU A 58 -26.32 -30.44 0.27
N GLU A 59 -26.47 -31.77 0.18
CA GLU A 59 -27.69 -32.36 -0.39
C GLU A 59 -28.94 -32.07 0.46
N ASN A 60 -28.84 -32.07 1.79
CA ASN A 60 -30.00 -31.77 2.66
C ASN A 60 -30.41 -30.28 2.65
N SER A 61 -29.46 -29.36 2.45
CA SER A 61 -29.78 -27.94 2.33
C SER A 61 -30.27 -27.59 0.92
N ARG A 62 -29.62 -28.11 -0.14
CA ARG A 62 -30.09 -27.94 -1.53
C ARG A 62 -31.50 -28.49 -1.74
N MET A 63 -31.86 -29.63 -1.14
CA MET A 63 -33.21 -30.20 -1.26
C MET A 63 -34.28 -29.38 -0.50
N MET A 64 -33.93 -28.67 0.58
CA MET A 64 -34.87 -27.80 1.31
C MET A 64 -35.19 -26.50 0.55
N TYR A 65 -34.18 -25.85 -0.05
CA TYR A 65 -34.39 -24.57 -0.74
C TYR A 65 -35.01 -24.72 -2.14
N THR A 66 -34.67 -25.78 -2.87
CA THR A 66 -35.26 -26.08 -4.19
C THR A 66 -36.72 -26.50 -4.10
N ASN A 67 -37.07 -27.34 -3.12
CA ASN A 67 -38.47 -27.74 -2.90
C ASN A 67 -39.35 -26.56 -2.48
N ASN A 68 -38.83 -25.63 -1.67
CA ASN A 68 -39.58 -24.44 -1.26
C ASN A 68 -39.82 -23.46 -2.43
N TRP A 69 -38.82 -23.28 -3.30
CA TRP A 69 -38.99 -22.46 -4.51
C TRP A 69 -39.98 -23.08 -5.51
N LEU A 70 -39.92 -24.41 -5.73
CA LEU A 70 -40.89 -25.12 -6.57
C LEU A 70 -42.30 -25.08 -5.99
N LEU A 71 -42.45 -25.16 -4.67
CA LEU A 71 -43.74 -24.97 -3.98
C LEU A 71 -44.28 -23.55 -4.15
N MET A 72 -43.42 -22.53 -4.00
CA MET A 72 -43.78 -21.12 -4.22
C MET A 72 -44.16 -20.85 -5.69
N ALA A 73 -43.42 -21.43 -6.64
CA ALA A 73 -43.72 -21.33 -8.07
C ALA A 73 -45.04 -22.01 -8.43
N ARG A 74 -45.29 -23.22 -7.91
CA ARG A 74 -46.56 -23.94 -8.10
C ARG A 74 -47.74 -23.23 -7.42
N HIS A 75 -47.53 -22.61 -6.26
CA HIS A 75 -48.55 -21.82 -5.58
C HIS A 75 -48.88 -20.54 -6.36
N ARG A 76 -47.88 -19.87 -6.97
CA ARG A 76 -48.10 -18.75 -7.88
C ARG A 76 -48.83 -19.16 -9.16
N GLN A 77 -48.47 -20.31 -9.74
CA GLN A 77 -49.13 -20.84 -10.93
C GLN A 77 -50.59 -21.21 -10.64
N ASN A 78 -50.88 -21.78 -9.47
CA ASN A 78 -52.24 -22.09 -9.01
C ASN A 78 -53.04 -20.82 -8.64
N GLU A 79 -52.40 -19.80 -8.06
CA GLU A 79 -53.01 -18.48 -7.86
C GLU A 79 -53.36 -17.82 -9.20
N LEU A 80 -52.48 -17.87 -10.19
CA LEU A 80 -52.74 -17.35 -11.54
C LEU A 80 -53.89 -18.12 -12.21
N ALA A 81 -53.95 -19.45 -12.03
CA ALA A 81 -55.04 -20.28 -12.53
C ALA A 81 -56.39 -19.97 -11.81
N ARG A 82 -56.38 -19.66 -10.51
CA ARG A 82 -57.57 -19.21 -9.76
C ARG A 82 -58.01 -17.79 -10.14
N LYS A 83 -57.06 -16.90 -10.43
CA LYS A 83 -57.31 -15.50 -10.83
C LYS A 83 -57.75 -15.38 -12.29
N MET A 84 -57.69 -16.44 -13.09
CA MET A 84 -58.19 -16.50 -14.47
C MET A 84 -59.26 -17.58 -14.69
N PRO A 85 -60.49 -17.44 -14.17
CA PRO A 85 -61.55 -18.42 -14.42
C PRO A 85 -62.33 -18.14 -15.72
N HIS A 86 -61.72 -17.52 -16.75
CA HIS A 86 -62.48 -17.12 -17.96
C HIS A 86 -61.68 -16.96 -19.26
N ILE A 87 -60.78 -17.90 -19.58
CA ILE A 87 -60.33 -18.10 -20.97
C ILE A 87 -60.25 -19.61 -21.27
N ARG A 88 -61.40 -20.29 -21.17
CA ARG A 88 -61.65 -21.49 -21.96
C ARG A 88 -63.03 -21.32 -22.58
N ASP A 89 -63.03 -21.41 -23.90
CA ASP A 89 -64.19 -21.64 -24.74
C ASP A 89 -65.33 -20.63 -24.57
N LYS A 90 -65.01 -19.35 -24.81
CA LYS A 90 -65.95 -18.56 -25.59
C LYS A 90 -65.64 -18.85 -27.05
N ASN A 91 -66.24 -19.93 -27.57
CA ASN A 91 -66.68 -19.87 -28.95
C ASN A 91 -67.46 -18.56 -29.06
N LEU A 92 -66.89 -17.58 -29.76
CA LEU A 92 -67.65 -16.45 -30.24
C LEU A 92 -68.72 -17.06 -31.17
N GLU A 93 -69.90 -17.37 -30.63
CA GLU A 93 -71.11 -17.24 -31.41
C GLU A 93 -71.22 -15.75 -31.71
N ILE A 94 -70.77 -15.40 -32.91
CA ILE A 94 -71.04 -14.10 -33.49
C ILE A 94 -72.50 -14.16 -33.94
N ASP A 95 -73.41 -13.70 -33.08
CA ASP A 95 -74.72 -13.25 -33.57
C ASP A 95 -74.48 -11.97 -34.38
N VAL A 96 -74.27 -12.15 -35.68
CA VAL A 96 -74.31 -11.02 -36.61
C VAL A 96 -75.79 -10.67 -36.81
N VAL A 97 -76.29 -9.71 -36.04
CA VAL A 97 -77.48 -8.95 -36.45
C VAL A 97 -77.04 -8.05 -37.58
N VAL A 98 -77.02 -8.58 -38.82
CA VAL A 98 -77.00 -7.75 -40.02
C VAL A 98 -78.43 -7.32 -40.27
N GLY A 99 -78.70 -6.03 -40.08
CA GLY A 99 -79.86 -5.42 -40.70
C GLY A 99 -79.79 -5.64 -42.20
N GLU A 100 -80.79 -6.34 -42.74
CA GLU A 100 -81.18 -6.47 -44.15
C GLU A 100 -80.13 -6.03 -45.21
N GLU A 101 -79.03 -6.78 -45.36
CA GLU A 101 -78.24 -6.89 -46.60
C GLU A 101 -77.25 -8.07 -46.46
N TYR A 102 -77.38 -9.10 -47.31
CA TYR A 102 -76.61 -10.35 -47.19
C TYR A 102 -75.18 -10.18 -47.76
N LEU A 103 -74.14 -10.27 -46.91
CA LEU A 103 -72.75 -10.36 -47.36
C LEU A 103 -72.43 -11.76 -47.92
N THR A 104 -71.70 -11.79 -49.03
CA THR A 104 -71.21 -13.03 -49.67
C THR A 104 -70.00 -13.60 -48.92
N ALA A 105 -69.79 -14.93 -49.01
CA ALA A 105 -68.68 -15.62 -48.33
C ALA A 105 -67.29 -15.05 -48.69
N ASP A 106 -67.14 -14.49 -49.89
CA ASP A 106 -65.91 -13.87 -50.34
C ASP A 106 -65.66 -12.51 -49.67
N GLN A 107 -66.70 -11.73 -49.38
CA GLN A 107 -66.59 -10.49 -48.59
C GLN A 107 -66.19 -10.77 -47.15
N LEU A 108 -66.67 -11.87 -46.56
CA LEU A 108 -66.27 -12.30 -45.20
C LEU A 108 -64.80 -12.74 -45.14
N LYS A 109 -64.31 -13.47 -46.15
CA LYS A 109 -62.87 -13.83 -46.25
C LYS A 109 -62.01 -12.59 -46.36
N GLN A 110 -62.40 -11.63 -47.20
CA GLN A 110 -61.66 -10.39 -47.38
C GLN A 110 -61.56 -9.58 -46.08
N ILE A 111 -62.66 -9.43 -45.34
CA ILE A 111 -62.65 -8.73 -44.04
C ILE A 111 -61.76 -9.46 -43.02
N LEU A 112 -61.76 -10.79 -43.03
CA LEU A 112 -60.94 -11.59 -42.13
C LEU A 112 -59.45 -11.43 -42.44
N ASP A 113 -59.07 -11.48 -43.71
CA ASP A 113 -57.69 -11.26 -44.17
C ASP A 113 -57.21 -9.85 -43.82
N GLU A 114 -58.04 -8.82 -44.07
CA GLU A 114 -57.74 -7.44 -43.69
C GLU A 114 -57.57 -7.28 -42.17
N LYS A 115 -58.39 -7.95 -41.35
CA LYS A 115 -58.27 -7.93 -39.89
C LYS A 115 -57.06 -8.71 -39.38
N LEU A 116 -56.66 -9.77 -40.08
CA LEU A 116 -55.43 -10.51 -39.81
C LEU A 116 -54.23 -9.62 -40.09
N ASP A 117 -54.16 -9.01 -41.27
CA ASP A 117 -53.06 -8.14 -41.68
C ASP A 117 -52.94 -6.91 -40.76
N GLN A 118 -54.07 -6.29 -40.39
CA GLN A 118 -54.12 -5.19 -39.43
C GLN A 118 -53.45 -5.53 -38.09
N LYS A 119 -53.47 -6.80 -37.67
CA LYS A 119 -52.86 -7.24 -36.40
C LYS A 119 -51.47 -7.83 -36.58
N LEU A 120 -51.20 -8.53 -37.68
CA LEU A 120 -49.92 -9.21 -37.94
C LEU A 120 -48.80 -8.22 -38.30
N ILE A 121 -49.08 -7.22 -39.13
CA ILE A 121 -48.09 -6.21 -39.54
C ILE A 121 -47.45 -5.50 -38.33
N PRO A 122 -48.20 -4.89 -37.38
CA PRO A 122 -47.60 -4.20 -36.25
C PRO A 122 -46.87 -5.16 -35.29
N LEU A 123 -47.28 -6.43 -35.24
CA LEU A 123 -46.62 -7.44 -34.41
C LEU A 123 -45.27 -7.83 -35.03
N ASN A 124 -45.23 -8.06 -36.34
CA ASN A 124 -43.99 -8.31 -37.07
C ASN A 124 -43.02 -7.14 -37.00
N LEU A 125 -43.51 -5.90 -37.09
CA LEU A 125 -42.69 -4.70 -36.90
C LEU A 125 -42.08 -4.66 -35.49
N LYS A 126 -42.88 -4.92 -34.44
CA LYS A 126 -42.35 -4.99 -33.06
C LYS A 126 -41.35 -6.11 -32.87
N VAL A 127 -41.59 -7.28 -33.45
CA VAL A 127 -40.64 -8.41 -33.41
C VAL A 127 -39.33 -8.03 -34.08
N SER A 128 -39.38 -7.36 -35.24
CA SER A 128 -38.18 -6.88 -35.93
C SER A 128 -37.40 -5.86 -35.10
N GLU A 129 -38.09 -4.90 -34.47
CA GLU A 129 -37.49 -3.88 -33.61
C GLU A 129 -36.86 -4.49 -32.35
N LEU A 130 -37.50 -5.49 -31.75
CA LEU A 130 -36.94 -6.22 -30.62
C LEU A 130 -35.71 -7.04 -31.02
N SER A 131 -35.72 -7.62 -32.23
CA SER A 131 -34.58 -8.36 -32.77
C SER A 131 -33.37 -7.44 -32.95
N THR A 132 -33.54 -6.25 -33.50
CA THR A 132 -32.43 -5.29 -33.67
C THR A 132 -31.89 -4.81 -32.33
N LYS A 133 -32.76 -4.50 -31.36
CA LYS A 133 -32.31 -4.11 -30.00
C LYS A 133 -31.57 -5.23 -29.29
N LEU A 134 -31.96 -6.48 -29.53
CA LEU A 134 -31.28 -7.65 -28.98
C LEU A 134 -29.88 -7.80 -29.58
N GLU A 135 -29.74 -7.63 -30.89
CA GLU A 135 -28.43 -7.63 -31.56
C GLU A 135 -27.52 -6.50 -31.04
N ASP A 136 -28.04 -5.29 -30.90
CA ASP A 136 -27.29 -4.16 -30.32
C ASP A 136 -26.83 -4.46 -28.89
N ALA A 137 -27.69 -5.06 -28.07
CA ALA A 137 -27.36 -5.45 -26.71
C ALA A 137 -26.28 -6.54 -26.67
N MET A 138 -26.33 -7.51 -27.59
CA MET A 138 -25.31 -8.55 -27.70
C MET A 138 -23.95 -7.96 -28.09
N GLN A 139 -23.91 -7.08 -29.09
CA GLN A 139 -22.66 -6.40 -29.49
C GLN A 139 -22.07 -5.57 -28.34
N PHE A 140 -22.91 -4.91 -27.55
CA PHE A 140 -22.47 -4.18 -26.37
C PHE A 140 -21.85 -5.11 -25.32
N ILE A 141 -22.47 -6.27 -25.06
CA ILE A 141 -21.95 -7.28 -24.13
C ILE A 141 -20.58 -7.80 -24.59
N ASP A 142 -20.43 -8.10 -25.88
CA ASP A 142 -19.16 -8.57 -26.44
C ASP A 142 -18.04 -7.53 -26.30
N LEU A 143 -18.36 -6.25 -26.57
CA LEU A 143 -17.43 -5.15 -26.38
C LEU A 143 -17.05 -4.98 -24.89
N ALA A 144 -18.03 -5.07 -24.00
CA ALA A 144 -17.79 -4.98 -22.55
C ALA A 144 -16.90 -6.11 -22.05
N ASN A 145 -17.13 -7.35 -22.52
CA ASN A 145 -16.29 -8.51 -22.21
C ASN A 145 -14.87 -8.32 -22.73
N SER A 146 -14.70 -7.87 -23.97
CA SER A 146 -13.38 -7.56 -24.55
C SER A 146 -12.63 -6.52 -23.71
N LYS A 147 -13.32 -5.45 -23.27
CA LYS A 147 -12.73 -4.42 -22.40
C LYS A 147 -12.39 -4.95 -21.02
N TYR A 148 -13.21 -5.85 -20.48
CA TYR A 148 -12.97 -6.49 -19.19
C TYR A 148 -11.71 -7.35 -19.23
N GLU A 149 -11.54 -8.17 -20.27
CA GLU A 149 -10.32 -8.97 -20.48
C GLU A 149 -9.06 -8.10 -20.65
N GLU A 150 -9.16 -6.98 -21.37
CA GLU A 150 -8.07 -6.01 -21.50
C GLU A 150 -7.65 -5.44 -20.14
N VAL A 151 -8.61 -5.18 -19.25
CA VAL A 151 -8.32 -4.68 -17.90
C VAL A 151 -7.68 -5.77 -17.03
N ILE A 152 -8.17 -7.01 -17.09
CA ILE A 152 -7.58 -8.13 -16.34
C ILE A 152 -6.12 -8.35 -16.73
N THR A 153 -5.84 -8.40 -18.04
CA THR A 153 -4.49 -8.62 -18.54
C THR A 153 -3.53 -7.52 -18.09
N LYS A 154 -3.95 -6.24 -18.17
CA LYS A 154 -3.16 -5.12 -17.64
C LYS A 154 -2.96 -5.21 -16.14
N LEU A 155 -4.00 -5.54 -15.37
CA LEU A 155 -3.92 -5.67 -13.92
C LEU A 155 -2.92 -6.75 -13.53
N ASN A 156 -2.96 -7.92 -14.18
CA ASN A 156 -2.01 -9.00 -13.95
C ASN A 156 -0.58 -8.58 -14.29
N SER A 157 -0.37 -7.85 -15.40
CA SER A 157 0.96 -7.34 -15.74
C SER A 157 1.51 -6.35 -14.70
N TYR A 158 0.66 -5.47 -14.16
CA TYR A 158 1.04 -4.54 -13.09
C TYR A 158 1.33 -5.25 -11.78
N GLU A 159 0.58 -6.31 -11.45
CA GLU A 159 0.81 -7.10 -10.24
C GLU A 159 2.17 -7.80 -10.28
N ILE A 160 2.52 -8.40 -11.43
CA ILE A 160 3.83 -9.01 -11.65
C ILE A 160 4.95 -7.97 -11.49
N ALA A 161 4.85 -6.84 -12.19
CA ALA A 161 5.84 -5.77 -12.09
C ALA A 161 5.98 -5.22 -10.66
N ARG A 162 4.86 -5.12 -9.91
CA ARG A 162 4.89 -4.68 -8.51
C ARG A 162 5.66 -5.67 -7.63
N ILE A 163 5.47 -6.98 -7.84
CA ILE A 163 6.17 -8.02 -7.09
C ILE A 163 7.67 -7.98 -7.39
N GLU A 164 8.06 -7.83 -8.66
CA GLU A 164 9.47 -7.71 -9.07
C GLU A 164 10.14 -6.49 -8.43
N ILE A 165 9.50 -5.33 -8.50
CA ILE A 165 9.99 -4.09 -7.88
C ILE A 165 10.09 -4.25 -6.35
N GLN A 166 9.15 -4.96 -5.72
CA GLN A 166 9.20 -5.20 -4.27
C GLN A 166 10.38 -6.08 -3.88
N GLU A 167 10.67 -7.14 -4.64
CA GLU A 167 11.81 -8.01 -4.34
C GLU A 167 13.15 -7.30 -4.60
N GLU A 168 13.26 -6.53 -5.68
CA GLU A 168 14.45 -5.71 -5.94
C GLU A 168 14.70 -4.70 -4.80
N ASN A 169 13.65 -3.99 -4.35
CA ASN A 169 13.76 -3.06 -3.23
C ASN A 169 14.21 -3.74 -1.94
N LYS A 170 13.78 -4.98 -1.70
CA LYS A 170 14.19 -5.76 -0.53
C LYS A 170 15.67 -6.14 -0.61
N ILE A 171 16.14 -6.57 -1.78
CA ILE A 171 17.56 -6.88 -2.04
C ILE A 171 18.43 -5.62 -1.88
N LEU A 172 18.01 -4.49 -2.45
CA LEU A 172 18.75 -3.24 -2.34
C LEU A 172 18.84 -2.75 -0.89
N ARG A 173 17.76 -2.89 -0.11
CA ARG A 173 17.75 -2.53 1.32
C ARG A 173 18.70 -3.40 2.13
N SER A 174 18.75 -4.71 1.87
CA SER A 174 19.67 -5.60 2.59
C SER A 174 21.13 -5.32 2.23
N ALA A 175 21.43 -5.08 0.95
CA ALA A 175 22.76 -4.69 0.49
C ALA A 175 23.21 -3.36 1.13
N LEU A 176 22.32 -2.37 1.17
CA LEU A 176 22.60 -1.07 1.80
C LEU A 176 22.92 -1.23 3.29
N GLN A 177 22.13 -2.01 4.04
CA GLN A 177 22.40 -2.28 5.45
C GLN A 177 23.74 -3.00 5.66
N GLN A 178 24.11 -3.92 4.76
CA GLN A 178 25.40 -4.61 4.81
C GLN A 178 26.55 -3.62 4.59
N THR A 179 26.45 -2.74 3.60
CA THR A 179 27.47 -1.73 3.32
C THR A 179 27.60 -0.73 4.48
N GLU A 180 26.47 -0.26 5.06
CA GLU A 180 26.51 0.62 6.23
C GLU A 180 27.22 -0.03 7.42
N SER A 181 26.94 -1.31 7.68
CA SER A 181 27.63 -2.09 8.71
C SER A 181 29.13 -2.19 8.45
N GLN A 182 29.53 -2.49 7.21
CA GLN A 182 30.95 -2.55 6.82
C GLN A 182 31.65 -1.19 6.98
N VAL A 183 30.99 -0.10 6.59
CA VAL A 183 31.51 1.26 6.78
C VAL A 183 31.70 1.57 8.26
N LEU A 184 30.74 1.19 9.11
CA LEU A 184 30.86 1.37 10.56
C LEU A 184 32.02 0.55 11.13
N GLN A 185 32.17 -0.71 10.72
CA GLN A 185 33.28 -1.56 11.14
C GLN A 185 34.63 -0.98 10.72
N LEU A 186 34.76 -0.54 9.46
CA LEU A 186 35.96 0.11 8.95
C LEU A 186 36.28 1.39 9.72
N LYS A 187 35.26 2.20 10.03
CA LYS A 187 35.44 3.43 10.82
C LYS A 187 35.97 3.12 12.22
N ASN A 188 35.44 2.09 12.88
CA ASN A 188 35.91 1.69 14.20
C ASN A 188 37.34 1.14 14.12
N SER A 189 37.62 0.25 13.16
CA SER A 189 38.98 -0.28 12.95
C SER A 189 40.00 0.81 12.63
N TYR A 190 39.60 1.81 11.84
CA TYR A 190 40.44 2.97 11.53
C TYR A 190 40.70 3.82 12.79
N HIS A 191 39.67 4.03 13.62
CA HIS A 191 39.82 4.73 14.89
C HIS A 191 40.78 4.00 15.85
N ASP A 192 40.64 2.68 15.97
CA ASP A 192 41.52 1.85 16.79
C ASP A 192 42.98 1.92 16.29
N LEU A 193 43.17 1.95 14.97
CA LEU A 193 44.49 2.06 14.34
C LEU A 193 45.09 3.47 14.53
N GLU A 194 44.30 4.54 14.44
CA GLU A 194 44.73 5.89 14.80
C GLU A 194 45.13 5.96 16.28
N GLN A 195 44.33 5.38 17.17
CA GLN A 195 44.65 5.34 18.60
C GLN A 195 45.96 4.56 18.86
N TYR A 196 46.16 3.44 18.17
CA TYR A 196 47.38 2.65 18.25
C TYR A 196 48.60 3.43 17.73
N SER A 197 48.46 4.10 16.59
CA SER A 197 49.52 4.95 16.01
C SER A 197 49.88 6.15 16.90
N CYS A 198 48.89 6.71 17.60
CA CYS A 198 49.03 7.84 18.51
C CYS A 198 49.37 7.42 19.95
N ARG A 199 49.61 6.12 20.19
CA ARG A 199 49.87 5.59 21.53
C ARG A 199 51.06 6.26 22.18
N GLU A 200 52.14 6.58 21.45
CA GLU A 200 53.32 7.28 21.99
C GLU A 200 53.31 8.80 21.76
N CYS A 201 52.20 9.37 21.29
CA CYS A 201 52.08 10.80 21.03
C CYS A 201 51.47 11.56 22.23
N VAL A 202 51.97 12.79 22.48
CA VAL A 202 51.40 13.76 23.42
C VAL A 202 51.19 15.10 22.72
N GLU A 203 50.07 15.75 22.99
CA GLU A 203 49.77 17.10 22.52
C GLU A 203 49.99 18.11 23.65
N ILE A 204 50.83 19.11 23.39
CA ILE A 204 51.12 20.21 24.32
C ILE A 204 50.46 21.47 23.79
N GLN A 205 49.49 21.99 24.53
CA GLN A 205 48.75 23.20 24.20
C GLN A 205 49.22 24.40 25.04
N GLY A 206 48.92 25.61 24.57
CA GLY A 206 49.19 26.85 25.31
C GLY A 206 50.63 27.37 25.24
N ILE A 207 51.49 26.78 24.40
CA ILE A 207 52.83 27.30 24.14
C ILE A 207 52.75 28.38 23.06
N PRO A 208 53.07 29.66 23.37
CA PRO A 208 53.05 30.74 22.40
C PRO A 208 53.90 30.41 21.18
N ALA A 209 53.39 30.66 19.97
CA ALA A 209 54.20 30.54 18.77
C ALA A 209 55.24 31.66 18.70
N PRO A 210 56.46 31.36 18.23
CA PRO A 210 57.45 32.39 18.00
C PRO A 210 57.09 33.24 16.77
N ASP A 211 57.50 34.51 16.79
CA ASP A 211 57.30 35.44 15.67
C ASP A 211 57.91 34.92 14.34
N HIS A 212 58.96 34.11 14.44
CA HIS A 212 59.61 33.46 13.30
C HIS A 212 59.78 31.94 13.53
N PRO A 213 59.20 31.09 12.66
CA PRO A 213 59.16 29.63 12.85
C PRO A 213 60.54 28.96 12.75
N THR A 214 61.51 29.57 12.06
CA THR A 214 62.88 29.03 11.94
C THR A 214 63.72 29.20 13.20
N LYS A 215 63.24 29.95 14.20
CA LYS A 215 63.94 30.17 15.47
C LYS A 215 63.49 29.24 16.59
N GLU A 216 62.50 28.39 16.33
CA GLU A 216 61.96 27.49 17.33
C GLU A 216 62.64 26.13 17.32
N SER A 217 63.22 25.74 18.45
CA SER A 217 63.54 24.34 18.72
C SER A 217 62.41 23.75 19.56
N THR A 218 61.50 23.01 18.92
CA THR A 218 60.44 22.27 19.61
C THR A 218 61.02 21.20 20.53
N ASN A 219 62.19 20.63 20.22
CA ASN A 219 62.96 19.75 21.13
C ASN A 219 63.25 20.44 22.47
N ASP A 220 63.82 21.65 22.42
CA ASP A 220 64.21 22.38 23.64
C ASP A 220 63.00 22.71 24.50
N ILE A 221 61.87 23.03 23.89
CA ILE A 221 60.61 23.32 24.59
C ILE A 221 60.14 22.08 25.35
N VAL A 222 60.12 20.92 24.70
CA VAL A 222 59.69 19.66 25.31
C VAL A 222 60.61 19.28 26.47
N MET A 223 61.93 19.35 26.28
CA MET A 223 62.92 19.05 27.32
C MET A 223 62.83 20.02 28.50
N LYS A 224 62.60 21.32 28.24
CA LYS A 224 62.35 22.31 29.30
C LYS A 224 61.06 22.03 30.06
N ILE A 225 60.01 21.57 29.39
CA ILE A 225 58.75 21.22 30.04
C ILE A 225 58.96 20.03 30.98
N ALA A 226 59.59 18.97 30.48
CA ALA A 226 59.87 17.75 31.22
C ALA A 226 60.73 18.04 32.48
N SER A 227 61.86 18.72 32.31
CA SER A 227 62.78 19.01 33.41
C SER A 227 62.19 19.98 34.43
N LYS A 228 61.53 21.06 33.99
CA LYS A 228 61.11 22.15 34.88
C LYS A 228 59.79 21.90 35.60
N PHE A 229 58.85 21.22 34.95
CA PHE A 229 57.49 21.07 35.48
C PHE A 229 57.17 19.63 35.93
N MET A 230 57.89 18.63 35.41
CA MET A 230 57.58 17.22 35.67
C MET A 230 58.72 16.47 36.39
N ASP A 231 59.90 17.07 36.52
CA ASP A 231 61.10 16.44 37.12
C ASP A 231 61.51 15.13 36.41
N ILE A 232 61.39 15.11 35.08
CA ILE A 232 61.74 13.97 34.23
C ILE A 232 62.93 14.35 33.36
N ASP A 233 63.97 13.50 33.38
CA ASP A 233 65.11 13.63 32.49
C ASP A 233 64.76 13.02 31.11
N ILE A 234 64.37 13.88 30.18
CA ILE A 234 64.09 13.52 28.78
C ILE A 234 65.21 14.08 27.91
N THR A 235 65.85 13.20 27.14
CA THR A 235 66.88 13.58 26.18
C THR A 235 66.33 13.59 24.76
N GLU A 236 67.06 14.17 23.81
CA GLU A 236 66.68 14.19 22.40
C GLU A 236 66.51 12.78 21.81
N LYS A 237 67.21 11.77 22.35
CA LYS A 237 67.10 10.36 21.91
C LYS A 237 65.76 9.72 22.28
N ASP A 238 65.06 10.28 23.26
CA ASP A 238 63.76 9.79 23.71
C ASP A 238 62.62 10.33 22.83
N ILE A 239 62.90 11.35 22.01
CA ILE A 239 61.96 12.00 21.10
C ILE A 239 62.20 11.47 19.68
N SER A 240 61.17 10.87 19.09
CA SER A 240 61.22 10.38 17.71
C SER A 240 60.90 11.48 16.70
N VAL A 241 59.77 12.16 16.89
CA VAL A 241 59.28 13.22 16.01
C VAL A 241 58.56 14.25 16.85
N ASN A 242 58.77 15.52 16.56
CA ASN A 242 57.97 16.60 17.13
C ASN A 242 57.84 17.74 16.12
N HIS A 243 56.71 18.42 16.17
CA HIS A 243 56.43 19.59 15.35
C HIS A 243 55.18 20.29 15.87
N ARG A 244 54.97 21.53 15.41
CA ARG A 244 53.70 22.22 15.63
C ARG A 244 52.63 21.72 14.66
N LEU A 245 51.43 21.51 15.18
CA LEU A 245 50.26 21.19 14.38
C LEU A 245 49.84 22.40 13.53
N PRO A 246 49.42 22.18 12.28
CA PRO A 246 48.96 23.26 11.43
C PRO A 246 47.68 23.88 11.99
N VAL A 247 47.64 25.22 12.07
CA VAL A 247 46.43 25.94 12.46
C VAL A 247 45.44 25.95 11.29
N ASN A 248 44.17 25.64 11.57
CA ASN A 248 43.14 25.70 10.54
C ASN A 248 42.91 27.16 10.08
N LYS A 249 43.17 27.42 8.80
CA LYS A 249 43.06 28.76 8.19
C LYS A 249 41.62 29.31 8.20
N GLY A 250 40.61 28.46 8.37
CA GLY A 250 39.19 28.82 8.35
C GLY A 250 38.60 29.30 9.69
N TYR A 251 39.39 29.37 10.77
CA TYR A 251 38.88 29.75 12.09
C TYR A 251 38.51 31.25 12.16
N LYS A 252 37.24 31.56 12.44
CA LYS A 252 36.70 32.94 12.50
C LYS A 252 36.75 33.58 13.90
N GLY A 253 37.84 33.38 14.64
CA GLY A 253 38.04 33.93 15.99
C GLY A 253 39.51 34.19 16.31
N ASN A 254 39.82 34.49 17.58
CA ASN A 254 41.21 34.52 18.05
C ASN A 254 41.84 33.16 17.74
N ARG A 255 42.89 33.17 16.94
CA ARG A 255 43.56 31.94 16.50
C ARG A 255 44.22 31.32 17.73
N PRO A 256 43.87 30.08 18.11
CA PRO A 256 44.61 29.40 19.15
C PRO A 256 46.05 29.21 18.69
N GLU A 257 46.97 29.30 19.64
CA GLU A 257 48.37 28.99 19.39
C GLU A 257 48.48 27.52 18.92
N PRO A 258 49.22 27.24 17.83
CA PRO A 258 49.38 25.89 17.32
C PRO A 258 49.98 24.96 18.39
N ALA A 259 49.28 23.87 18.70
CA ALA A 259 49.78 22.88 19.65
C ALA A 259 51.05 22.20 19.12
N ILE A 260 51.91 21.74 20.03
CA ILE A 260 53.08 20.92 19.69
C ILE A 260 52.69 19.45 19.88
N ILE A 261 52.86 18.63 18.84
CA ILE A 261 52.76 17.18 18.97
C ILE A 261 54.16 16.59 19.13
N VAL A 262 54.30 15.68 20.08
CA VAL A 262 55.56 14.98 20.37
C VAL A 262 55.30 13.48 20.35
N LYS A 263 56.07 12.74 19.57
CA LYS A 263 56.10 11.28 19.58
C LYS A 263 57.36 10.82 20.31
N PHE A 264 57.17 10.07 21.39
CA PHE A 264 58.26 9.44 22.12
C PHE A 264 58.67 8.11 21.48
N VAL A 265 59.94 7.72 21.66
CA VAL A 265 60.44 6.42 21.20
C VAL A 265 59.88 5.27 22.04
N ARG A 266 59.66 5.52 23.34
CA ARG A 266 59.16 4.51 24.30
C ARG A 266 57.85 4.97 24.92
N GLY A 267 56.91 4.03 25.05
CA GLY A 267 55.62 4.28 25.70
C GLY A 267 55.75 4.68 27.17
N ASP A 268 56.71 4.11 27.90
CA ASP A 268 56.93 4.43 29.32
C ASP A 268 57.34 5.90 29.52
N THR A 269 58.14 6.46 28.60
CA THR A 269 58.53 7.88 28.62
C THR A 269 57.31 8.78 28.43
N LYS A 270 56.39 8.43 27.52
CA LYS A 270 55.12 9.14 27.38
C LYS A 270 54.31 9.09 28.68
N VAL A 271 54.19 7.92 29.29
CA VAL A 271 53.38 7.73 30.50
C VAL A 271 53.94 8.55 31.66
N ALA A 272 55.26 8.65 31.78
CA ALA A 272 55.87 9.53 32.77
C ALA A 272 55.56 11.01 32.49
N PHE A 273 55.52 11.41 31.22
CA PHE A 273 55.27 12.79 30.80
C PHE A 273 53.80 13.24 30.92
N TYR A 274 52.84 12.31 31.09
CA TYR A 274 51.40 12.61 31.15
C TYR A 274 50.87 12.59 32.59
#